data_AF-A0A7C1ZQP5-F1
#
_entry.id   AF-A0A7C1ZQP5-F1
#
_cell.length_a   1.000
_cell.length_b   1.000
_cell.length_c   1.000
_cell.angle_alpha   90.00
_cell.angle_beta   90.00
_cell.angle_gamma   90.00
#
_symmetry.space_group_name_H-M   'P 1'
#
loop_
_entity.id
_entity.type
_entity.pdbx_description
1 polymer ?
#
loop_
_entity_poly.entity_id
_entity_poly.type
_entity_poly.pdbx_seq_one_letter_code
_entity_poly.pdbx_strand_id
1 'polypeptide(L)'
;MSRSFEVDVNPNIIKWARENAGWRIEEIASKLKTSIENYKRIESGIKKPTYRQLELLSKYFKRPLSVFFLPKPPYEEPIASSFRVLPKSENLYSKEFRLALRKSRYYQSVARELMNAMGYDVSSPINKYSLSDSPKTAAQKERENAGISIEKQLKWENAYEAFNNWRKIEENILIFQ
;
A
#
# COMPACT_ATOMS: atom_id res chain seq x y z
N MET A 1 -2.48 -3.12 39.95
CA MET A 1 -2.59 -2.22 38.78
C MET A 1 -1.19 -1.79 38.38
N SER A 2 -0.71 -2.15 37.18
CA SER A 2 0.65 -1.78 36.75
C SER A 2 0.79 -0.25 36.67
N ARG A 3 1.86 0.30 37.28
CA ARG A 3 2.20 1.72 37.16
C ARG A 3 2.49 2.00 35.68
N SER A 4 1.72 2.91 35.10
CA SER A 4 1.96 3.41 33.75
C SER A 4 3.02 4.51 33.84
N PHE A 5 4.20 4.31 33.25
CA PHE A 5 5.26 5.30 33.17
C PHE A 5 5.28 5.99 31.79
N GLU A 6 5.88 7.17 31.72
CA GLU A 6 6.07 7.91 30.48
C GLU A 6 7.20 7.30 29.66
N VAL A 7 7.00 7.25 28.34
CA VAL A 7 7.94 6.63 27.40
C VAL A 7 8.38 7.66 26.38
N ASP A 8 9.68 7.70 26.13
CA ASP A 8 10.25 8.53 25.07
C ASP A 8 10.13 7.82 23.73
N VAL A 9 9.44 8.45 22.78
CA VAL A 9 9.17 7.92 21.44
C VAL A 9 9.15 9.04 20.43
N ASN A 10 9.45 8.74 19.16
CA ASN A 10 9.38 9.75 18.11
C ASN A 10 7.90 10.11 17.82
N PRO A 11 7.48 11.37 18.05
CA PRO A 11 6.09 11.78 17.84
C PRO A 11 5.63 11.63 16.38
N ASN A 12 6.55 11.74 15.42
CA ASN A 12 6.24 11.55 14.00
C ASN A 12 5.76 10.14 13.70
N ILE A 13 6.19 9.14 14.47
CA ILE A 13 5.73 7.74 14.29
C ILE A 13 4.30 7.58 14.78
N ILE A 14 3.93 8.23 15.88
CA ILE A 14 2.55 8.20 16.39
C ILE A 14 1.60 8.78 15.35
N LYS A 15 1.95 9.98 14.85
CA LYS A 15 1.20 10.66 13.80
C LYS A 15 1.08 9.81 12.53
N TRP A 16 2.21 9.30 12.03
CA TRP A 16 2.24 8.43 10.87
C TRP A 16 1.39 7.17 11.06
N ALA A 17 1.46 6.53 12.23
CA ALA A 17 0.72 5.32 12.53
C ALA A 17 -0.80 5.58 12.54
N ARG A 18 -1.22 6.72 13.12
CA ARG A 18 -2.62 7.16 13.15
C ARG A 18 -3.16 7.42 11.74
N GLU A 19 -2.43 8.21 10.96
CA GLU A 19 -2.84 8.62 9.61
C GLU A 19 -2.94 7.43 8.66
N ASN A 20 -1.95 6.53 8.68
CA ASN A 20 -1.97 5.32 7.86
C ASN A 20 -3.08 4.34 8.27
N ALA A 21 -3.41 4.28 9.56
CA ALA A 21 -4.53 3.48 10.04
C ALA A 21 -5.90 4.14 9.80
N GLY A 22 -5.96 5.38 9.30
CA GLY A 22 -7.20 6.08 8.98
C GLY A 22 -7.97 6.59 10.19
N TRP A 23 -7.28 6.87 11.30
CA TRP A 23 -7.91 7.38 12.52
C TRP A 23 -7.88 8.91 12.59
N ARG A 24 -9.00 9.50 12.99
CA ARG A 24 -9.07 10.93 13.32
C ARG A 24 -8.57 11.18 14.75
N ILE A 25 -8.08 12.39 15.00
CA ILE A 25 -7.54 12.78 16.31
C ILE A 25 -8.62 12.66 17.40
N GLU A 26 -9.84 13.09 17.09
CA GLU A 26 -10.98 13.11 17.99
C GLU A 26 -11.38 11.71 18.43
N GLU A 27 -11.36 10.75 17.50
CA GLU A 27 -11.68 9.35 17.77
C GLU A 27 -10.68 8.73 18.74
N ILE A 28 -9.38 8.98 18.53
CA ILE A 28 -8.33 8.40 19.36
C ILE A 28 -8.26 9.07 20.72
N ALA A 29 -8.42 10.38 20.80
CA ALA A 29 -8.50 11.09 22.08
C ALA A 29 -9.63 10.51 22.96
N SER A 30 -10.81 10.29 22.37
CA SER A 30 -11.95 9.64 23.04
C SER A 30 -11.61 8.21 23.50
N LYS A 31 -11.03 7.38 22.63
CA LYS A 31 -10.65 5.98 22.97
C LYS A 31 -9.58 5.91 24.06
N LEU A 32 -8.64 6.85 24.10
CA LEU A 32 -7.61 6.96 25.12
C LEU A 32 -8.11 7.65 26.41
N LYS A 33 -9.37 8.09 26.45
CA LYS A 33 -9.96 8.87 27.56
C LYS A 33 -9.12 10.10 27.92
N THR A 34 -8.63 10.80 26.90
CA THR A 34 -7.84 12.04 27.03
C THR A 34 -8.50 13.17 26.24
N SER A 35 -8.18 14.42 26.56
CA SER A 35 -8.60 15.55 25.74
C SER A 35 -7.92 15.55 24.38
N ILE A 36 -8.59 16.10 23.37
CA ILE A 36 -8.05 16.31 22.01
C ILE A 36 -6.73 17.08 22.08
N GLU A 37 -6.68 18.13 22.91
CA GLU A 37 -5.50 18.96 23.08
C GLU A 37 -4.31 18.18 23.67
N ASN A 38 -4.56 17.33 24.67
CA ASN A 38 -3.52 16.48 25.22
C ASN A 38 -2.98 15.48 24.19
N TYR A 39 -3.85 14.94 23.32
CA TYR A 39 -3.40 14.06 22.25
C TYR A 39 -2.58 14.80 21.19
N LYS A 40 -3.00 16.01 20.79
CA LYS A 40 -2.20 16.87 19.89
C LYS A 40 -0.82 17.17 20.47
N ARG A 41 -0.73 17.43 21.78
CA ARG A 41 0.55 17.61 22.49
C ARG A 41 1.43 16.36 22.48
N ILE A 42 0.85 15.16 22.41
CA ILE A 42 1.60 13.91 22.23
C ILE A 42 2.14 13.83 20.80
N GLU A 43 1.30 14.09 19.79
CA GLU A 43 1.74 14.06 18.38
C GLU A 43 2.70 15.19 18.00
N SER A 44 2.77 16.27 18.77
CA SER A 44 3.76 17.34 18.59
C SER A 44 5.04 17.15 19.42
N GLY A 45 5.11 16.11 20.26
CA GLY A 45 6.26 15.84 21.14
C GLY A 45 6.35 16.73 22.38
N ILE A 46 5.38 17.61 22.63
CA ILE A 46 5.31 18.47 23.82
C ILE A 46 5.03 17.62 25.08
N LYS A 47 4.32 16.49 24.92
CA LYS A 47 3.96 15.57 26.01
C LYS A 47 4.37 14.15 25.65
N LYS A 48 4.97 13.43 26.60
CA LYS A 48 5.30 12.02 26.43
C LYS A 48 4.05 11.15 26.59
N PRO A 49 3.83 10.15 25.73
CA PRO A 49 2.78 9.15 25.96
C PRO A 49 3.20 8.20 27.09
N THR A 50 2.23 7.58 27.74
CA THR A 50 2.52 6.49 28.68
C THR A 50 2.65 5.16 27.96
N TYR A 51 3.36 4.19 28.55
CA TYR A 51 3.49 2.85 27.98
C TYR A 51 2.11 2.22 27.70
N ARG A 52 1.17 2.38 28.62
CA ARG A 52 -0.21 1.91 28.46
C ARG A 52 -0.94 2.59 27.30
N GLN A 53 -0.68 3.87 27.03
CA GLN A 53 -1.24 4.55 25.86
C GLN A 53 -0.67 3.95 24.58
N LEU A 54 0.65 3.68 24.52
CA LEU A 54 1.27 3.02 23.36
C LEU A 54 0.69 1.62 23.11
N GLU A 55 0.44 0.83 24.17
CA GLU A 55 -0.23 -0.47 24.05
C GLU A 55 -1.66 -0.38 23.50
N LEU A 56 -2.40 0.67 23.87
CA LEU A 56 -3.73 0.90 23.33
C LEU A 56 -3.68 1.35 21.87
N LEU A 57 -2.75 2.26 21.54
CA LEU A 57 -2.53 2.72 20.17
C LEU A 57 -2.11 1.57 19.26
N SER A 58 -1.26 0.65 19.72
CA SER A 58 -0.86 -0.55 18.95
C SER A 58 -2.08 -1.39 18.55
N LYS A 59 -3.02 -1.60 19.49
CA LYS A 59 -4.27 -2.34 19.27
C LYS A 59 -5.24 -1.63 18.33
N TYR A 60 -5.36 -0.31 18.41
CA TYR A 60 -6.26 0.48 17.57
C TYR A 60 -5.71 0.68 16.15
N PHE A 61 -4.42 0.96 16.02
CA PHE A 61 -3.77 1.16 14.73
C PHE A 61 -3.42 -0.15 14.02
N LYS A 62 -3.60 -1.29 14.72
CA LYS A 62 -3.27 -2.63 14.24
C LYS A 62 -1.80 -2.71 13.79
N ARG A 63 -0.91 -2.16 14.63
CA ARG A 63 0.55 -2.17 14.44
C ARG A 63 1.21 -2.77 15.67
N PRO A 64 2.32 -3.51 15.52
CA PRO A 64 3.10 -3.97 16.66
C PRO A 64 3.56 -2.80 17.53
N LEU A 65 3.63 -3.01 18.85
CA LEU A 65 4.09 -1.99 19.80
C LEU A 65 5.52 -1.51 19.48
N SER A 66 6.38 -2.41 19.01
CA SER A 66 7.77 -2.11 18.63
C SER A 66 7.89 -1.00 17.57
N VAL A 67 6.86 -0.80 16.75
CA VAL A 67 6.86 0.24 15.70
C VAL A 67 7.05 1.64 16.30
N PHE A 68 6.50 1.92 17.48
CA PHE A 68 6.62 3.23 18.13
C PHE A 68 8.05 3.57 18.59
N PHE A 69 8.94 2.58 18.62
CA PHE A 69 10.34 2.73 19.03
C PHE A 69 11.31 2.82 17.85
N LEU A 70 10.81 2.89 16.60
CA LEU A 70 11.67 3.13 15.45
C LEU A 70 12.24 4.56 15.53
N PRO A 71 13.41 4.82 14.90
CA PRO A 71 13.99 6.16 14.88
C PRO A 71 13.21 7.13 13.99
N LYS A 72 12.55 6.62 12.94
CA LYS A 72 11.75 7.40 11.99
C LYS A 72 10.60 6.55 11.42
N PRO A 73 9.52 7.18 10.91
CA PRO A 73 8.47 6.47 10.18
C PRO A 73 9.05 5.68 9.01
N PRO A 74 8.71 4.38 8.85
CA PRO A 74 9.12 3.62 7.69
C PRO A 74 8.37 4.11 6.45
N TYR A 75 9.00 3.92 5.28
CA TYR A 75 8.35 4.19 4.01
C TYR A 75 7.21 3.18 3.78
N GLU A 76 6.01 3.69 3.51
CA GLU A 76 4.87 2.90 3.05
C GLU A 76 4.32 3.57 1.78
N GLU A 77 4.06 2.76 0.76
CA GLU A 77 3.51 3.28 -0.50
C GLU A 77 2.13 3.92 -0.27
N PRO A 78 1.86 5.10 -0.86
CA PRO A 78 0.53 5.70 -0.80
C PRO A 78 -0.56 4.78 -1.35
N ILE A 79 -1.80 4.99 -0.91
CA ILE A 79 -2.96 4.25 -1.44
C ILE A 79 -3.38 4.81 -2.82
N ALA A 80 -3.25 6.12 -2.99
CA ALA A 80 -3.69 6.84 -4.19
C ALA A 80 -2.90 6.47 -5.46
N SER A 81 -1.70 5.89 -5.34
CA SER A 81 -0.86 5.54 -6.50
C SER A 81 -1.43 4.41 -7.34
N SER A 82 -2.39 3.63 -6.83
CA SER A 82 -2.95 2.46 -7.51
C SER A 82 -4.28 2.72 -8.24
N PHE A 83 -4.95 3.84 -7.95
CA PHE A 83 -6.27 4.12 -8.54
C PHE A 83 -6.12 4.94 -9.81
N ARG A 84 -6.56 4.39 -10.94
CA ARG A 84 -6.79 5.14 -12.18
C ARG A 84 -8.10 5.94 -12.08
N VAL A 85 -8.24 6.80 -11.07
CA VAL A 85 -9.48 7.55 -10.77
C VAL A 85 -9.23 9.06 -10.83
N LEU A 86 -10.24 9.80 -11.31
CA LEU A 86 -10.25 11.26 -11.40
C LEU A 86 -10.07 11.92 -10.01
N PRO A 87 -9.37 13.07 -9.91
CA PRO A 87 -8.91 13.68 -8.66
C PRO A 87 -9.99 14.20 -7.68
N LYS A 88 -11.28 13.94 -7.92
CA LYS A 88 -12.40 14.51 -7.15
C LYS A 88 -13.07 13.58 -6.14
N SER A 89 -12.69 12.30 -6.06
CA SER A 89 -13.19 11.45 -4.98
C SER A 89 -12.38 11.72 -3.71
N GLU A 90 -13.01 12.25 -2.67
CA GLU A 90 -12.37 12.32 -1.35
C GLU A 90 -11.87 10.91 -0.98
N ASN A 91 -10.57 10.80 -0.71
CA ASN A 91 -9.86 9.55 -0.39
C ASN A 91 -10.26 9.00 0.99
N LEU A 92 -11.55 8.78 1.22
CA LEU A 92 -12.13 8.22 2.44
C LEU A 92 -12.05 6.70 2.41
N TYR A 93 -10.84 6.16 2.44
CA TYR A 93 -10.64 4.73 2.62
C TYR A 93 -10.98 4.34 4.06
N SER A 94 -11.84 3.33 4.22
CA SER A 94 -12.18 2.75 5.52
C SER A 94 -10.95 2.18 6.23
N LYS A 95 -11.01 2.09 7.55
CA LYS A 95 -9.91 1.55 8.38
C LYS A 95 -9.66 0.08 8.04
N GLU A 96 -10.75 -0.64 7.74
CA GLU A 96 -10.78 -2.04 7.33
C GLU A 96 -10.07 -2.21 5.98
N PHE A 97 -10.37 -1.35 5.01
CA PHE A 97 -9.70 -1.36 3.70
C PHE A 97 -8.20 -1.09 3.84
N ARG A 98 -7.81 -0.06 4.61
CA ARG A 98 -6.40 0.26 4.87
C ARG A 98 -5.66 -0.92 5.51
N LEU A 99 -6.30 -1.61 6.45
CA LEU A 99 -5.74 -2.80 7.08
C LEU A 99 -5.60 -3.96 6.09
N ALA A 100 -6.64 -4.22 5.28
CA ALA A 100 -6.64 -5.27 4.28
C ALA A 100 -5.52 -5.03 3.25
N LEU A 101 -5.41 -3.82 2.71
CA LEU A 101 -4.37 -3.44 1.76
C LEU A 101 -2.96 -3.67 2.31
N ARG A 102 -2.71 -3.25 3.56
CA ARG A 102 -1.42 -3.47 4.23
C ARG A 102 -1.11 -4.95 4.43
N LYS A 103 -2.10 -5.77 4.78
CA LYS A 103 -1.94 -7.23 4.87
C LYS A 103 -1.63 -7.84 3.51
N SER A 104 -2.33 -7.42 2.46
CA SER A 104 -2.08 -7.89 1.10
C SER A 104 -0.67 -7.56 0.64
N ARG A 105 -0.20 -6.32 0.86
CA ARG A 105 1.19 -5.91 0.56
C ARG A 105 2.22 -6.74 1.32
N TYR A 106 1.97 -7.04 2.59
CA TYR A 106 2.82 -7.93 3.36
C TYR A 106 2.84 -9.36 2.80
N TYR A 107 1.68 -9.92 2.45
CA TYR A 107 1.64 -11.25 1.84
C TYR A 107 2.33 -11.29 0.48
N GLN A 108 2.19 -10.25 -0.34
CA GLN A 108 2.91 -10.11 -1.60
C GLN A 108 4.42 -10.07 -1.38
N SER A 109 4.91 -9.36 -0.36
CA SER A 109 6.35 -9.34 -0.06
C SER A 109 6.86 -10.70 0.40
N VAL A 110 6.13 -11.40 1.27
CA VAL A 110 6.49 -12.75 1.73
C VAL A 110 6.48 -13.75 0.57
N ALA A 111 5.45 -13.71 -0.27
CA ALA A 111 5.34 -14.59 -1.43
C ALA A 111 6.52 -14.36 -2.40
N ARG A 112 6.87 -13.10 -2.69
CA ARG A 112 8.02 -12.75 -3.54
C ARG A 112 9.33 -13.26 -2.95
N GLU A 113 9.54 -13.08 -1.65
CA GLU A 113 10.73 -13.58 -0.95
C GLU A 113 10.85 -15.11 -1.06
N LEU A 114 9.74 -15.83 -0.82
CA LEU A 114 9.69 -17.28 -0.95
C LEU A 114 9.95 -17.76 -2.39
N MET A 115 9.32 -17.12 -3.38
CA MET A 115 9.52 -17.45 -4.79
C MET A 115 10.98 -17.27 -5.20
N ASN A 116 11.60 -16.15 -4.80
CA ASN A 116 13.02 -15.91 -5.03
C ASN A 116 13.91 -16.98 -4.37
N ALA A 117 13.61 -17.35 -3.12
CA ALA A 117 14.37 -18.38 -2.39
C ALA A 117 14.27 -19.78 -3.03
N MET A 118 13.16 -20.05 -3.72
CA MET A 118 12.94 -21.29 -4.49
C MET A 118 13.52 -21.24 -5.90
N GLY A 119 14.09 -20.10 -6.33
CA GLY A 119 14.66 -19.93 -7.66
C GLY A 119 13.65 -19.61 -8.76
N TYR A 120 12.42 -19.21 -8.41
CA TYR A 120 11.46 -18.69 -9.38
C TYR A 120 11.76 -17.22 -9.70
N ASP A 121 11.74 -16.87 -10.99
CA ASP A 121 11.76 -15.47 -11.41
C ASP A 121 10.37 -14.84 -11.18
N VAL A 122 10.33 -13.76 -10.40
CA VAL A 122 9.11 -13.02 -10.03
C VAL A 122 9.00 -11.72 -10.83
N SER A 123 9.81 -11.56 -11.88
CA SER A 123 9.77 -10.40 -12.76
C SER A 123 8.41 -10.26 -13.45
N SER A 124 7.95 -9.02 -13.61
CA SER A 124 6.77 -8.76 -14.43
C SER A 124 7.17 -8.90 -15.90
N PRO A 125 6.41 -9.62 -16.72
CA PRO A 125 6.63 -9.68 -18.17
C PRO A 125 6.36 -8.33 -18.87
N ILE A 126 5.85 -7.32 -18.15
CA ILE A 126 5.58 -5.98 -18.69
C ILE A 126 6.84 -5.12 -18.62
N ASN A 127 7.22 -4.51 -19.74
CA ASN A 127 8.30 -3.55 -19.77
C ASN A 127 7.90 -2.25 -19.03
N LYS A 128 8.86 -1.67 -18.31
CA LYS A 128 8.70 -0.35 -17.72
C LYS A 128 9.12 0.72 -18.72
N TYR A 129 8.24 1.70 -18.95
CA TYR A 129 8.52 2.88 -19.76
C TYR A 129 8.46 4.14 -18.90
N SER A 130 9.25 5.12 -19.28
CA SER A 130 9.33 6.46 -18.73
C SER A 130 8.62 7.46 -19.65
N LEU A 131 8.32 8.66 -19.13
CA LEU A 131 7.72 9.74 -19.94
C LEU A 131 8.66 10.28 -21.02
N SER A 132 9.96 10.01 -20.92
CA SER A 132 10.96 10.34 -21.93
C SER A 132 11.02 9.34 -23.09
N ASP A 133 10.42 8.15 -22.95
CA ASP A 133 10.43 7.15 -24.00
C ASP A 133 9.48 7.54 -25.13
N SER A 134 9.89 7.30 -26.38
CA SER A 134 9.02 7.56 -27.53
C SER A 134 7.82 6.62 -27.51
N PRO A 135 6.58 7.15 -27.56
CA PRO A 135 5.37 6.32 -27.56
C PRO A 135 5.35 5.29 -28.69
N LYS A 136 5.88 5.66 -29.86
CA LYS A 136 5.92 4.78 -31.04
C LYS A 136 6.84 3.58 -30.81
N THR A 137 8.02 3.80 -30.24
CA THR A 137 8.98 2.72 -29.98
C THR A 137 8.51 1.82 -28.85
N ALA A 138 7.87 2.39 -27.81
CA ALA A 138 7.28 1.62 -26.74
C ALA A 138 6.15 0.71 -27.26
N ALA A 139 5.23 1.26 -28.05
CA ALA A 139 4.14 0.49 -28.66
C ALA A 139 4.64 -0.63 -29.56
N GLN A 140 5.71 -0.39 -30.32
CA GLN A 140 6.30 -1.42 -31.18
C GLN A 140 6.90 -2.57 -30.37
N LYS A 141 7.67 -2.28 -29.31
CA LYS A 141 8.24 -3.30 -28.42
C LYS A 141 7.17 -4.13 -27.72
N GLU A 142 6.11 -3.49 -27.22
CA GLU A 142 4.99 -4.23 -26.63
C GLU A 142 4.28 -5.12 -27.66
N ARG A 143 4.14 -4.65 -28.90
CA ARG A 143 3.53 -5.43 -29.97
C ARG A 143 4.37 -6.66 -30.34
N GLU A 144 5.69 -6.51 -30.36
CA GLU A 144 6.63 -7.61 -30.57
C GLU A 144 6.55 -8.63 -29.42
N ASN A 145 6.55 -8.14 -28.17
CA ASN A 145 6.43 -8.98 -26.98
C ASN A 145 5.10 -9.75 -26.89
N ALA A 146 4.00 -9.16 -27.37
CA ALA A 146 2.70 -9.81 -27.40
C ALA A 146 2.63 -10.99 -28.40
N GLY A 147 3.56 -11.07 -29.37
CA GLY A 147 3.62 -12.20 -30.32
C GLY A 147 2.42 -12.31 -31.27
N ILE A 148 1.62 -11.26 -31.44
CA ILE A 148 0.48 -11.21 -32.37
C ILE A 148 0.78 -10.25 -33.51
N SER A 149 1.06 -10.80 -34.69
CA SER A 149 1.18 -10.03 -35.92
C SER A 149 -0.16 -9.40 -36.32
N ILE A 150 -0.11 -8.33 -37.11
CA ILE A 150 -1.32 -7.67 -37.64
C ILE A 150 -2.11 -8.67 -38.50
N GLU A 151 -1.43 -9.50 -39.29
CA GLU A 151 -2.06 -10.54 -40.11
C GLU A 151 -2.85 -11.57 -39.28
N LYS A 152 -2.30 -12.00 -38.13
CA LYS A 152 -2.99 -12.92 -37.24
C LYS A 152 -4.23 -12.27 -36.62
N GLN A 153 -4.14 -11.00 -36.26
CA GLN A 153 -5.27 -10.22 -35.73
C GLN A 153 -6.39 -10.05 -36.77
N LEU A 154 -6.04 -9.78 -38.03
CA LEU A 154 -7.01 -9.59 -39.11
C LEU A 154 -7.73 -10.88 -39.53
N LYS A 155 -7.17 -12.06 -39.18
CA LYS A 155 -7.77 -13.37 -39.46
C LYS A 155 -8.82 -13.81 -38.44
N TRP A 156 -8.98 -13.10 -37.33
CA TRP A 156 -10.00 -13.45 -36.33
C TRP A 156 -11.40 -13.15 -36.86
N GLU A 157 -12.30 -14.11 -36.69
CA GLU A 157 -13.62 -14.06 -37.30
C GLU A 157 -14.54 -13.05 -36.63
N ASN A 158 -14.37 -12.83 -35.31
CA ASN A 158 -15.23 -11.97 -34.52
C ASN A 158 -14.55 -11.41 -33.26
N ALA A 159 -15.20 -10.44 -32.63
CA ALA A 159 -14.71 -9.77 -31.44
C ALA A 159 -14.50 -10.72 -30.23
N TYR A 160 -15.30 -11.79 -30.13
CA TYR A 160 -15.18 -12.75 -29.03
C TYR A 160 -13.90 -13.59 -29.15
N GLU A 161 -13.58 -14.05 -30.37
CA GLU A 161 -12.33 -14.74 -30.66
C GLU A 161 -11.12 -13.82 -30.41
N ALA A 162 -11.19 -12.57 -30.86
CA ALA A 162 -10.16 -11.57 -30.62
C ALA A 162 -9.90 -11.37 -29.11
N PHE A 163 -10.97 -11.17 -28.33
CA PHE A 163 -10.88 -11.01 -26.88
C PHE A 163 -10.21 -12.20 -26.20
N ASN A 164 -10.60 -13.42 -26.55
CA ASN A 164 -10.01 -14.63 -25.95
C ASN A 164 -8.53 -14.78 -26.30
N ASN A 165 -8.13 -14.44 -27.53
CA ASN A 165 -6.72 -14.49 -27.93
C ASN A 165 -5.86 -13.45 -27.20
N TRP A 166 -6.37 -12.22 -27.03
CA TRP A 166 -5.69 -11.21 -26.22
C TRP A 166 -5.61 -11.61 -24.75
N ARG A 167 -6.70 -12.12 -24.19
CA ARG A 167 -6.77 -12.58 -22.81
C ARG A 167 -5.75 -13.67 -22.50
N LYS A 168 -5.51 -14.62 -23.42
CA LYS A 168 -4.49 -15.67 -23.22
C LYS A 168 -3.07 -15.13 -23.05
N ILE A 169 -2.75 -14.00 -23.68
CA ILE A 169 -1.45 -13.35 -23.50
C ILE A 169 -1.38 -12.70 -22.12
N GLU A 170 -2.45 -12.02 -21.75
CA GLU A 170 -2.57 -11.33 -20.48
C GLU A 170 -2.71 -12.27 -19.28
N GLU A 171 -3.19 -13.51 -19.44
CA GLU A 171 -3.29 -14.48 -18.34
C GLU A 171 -1.92 -14.86 -17.74
N ASN A 172 -0.84 -14.70 -18.51
CA ASN A 172 0.54 -14.85 -18.00
C ASN A 172 1.10 -13.55 -17.41
N ILE A 173 0.41 -12.43 -17.60
CA ILE A 173 0.75 -11.15 -17.05
C ILE A 173 -0.03 -11.02 -15.74
N LEU A 174 0.64 -11.14 -14.60
CA LEU A 174 -0.01 -10.98 -13.30
C LEU A 174 -0.43 -9.50 -13.11
N ILE A 175 -1.59 -9.10 -13.63
CA ILE A 175 -2.11 -7.71 -13.66
C ILE A 175 -2.34 -7.15 -12.24
N PHE A 176 -2.37 -8.00 -11.22
CA PHE A 176 -2.56 -7.63 -9.82
C PHE A 176 -1.40 -8.11 -8.93
N GLN A 177 -0.19 -7.59 -9.16
CA GLN A 177 0.89 -7.62 -8.17
C GLN A 177 0.91 -6.37 -7.30
#